data_AF-A0A7S0PIT7-F1
#
_entry.id   AF-A0A7S0PIT7-F1
#
_cell.length_a   1.000
_cell.length_b   1.000
_cell.length_c   1.000
_cell.angle_alpha   90.00
_cell.angle_beta   90.00
_cell.angle_gamma   90.00
#
_symmetry.space_group_name_H-M   'P 1'
#
loop_
_entity.id
_entity.type
_entity.pdbx_description
1 polymer ?
#
loop_
_entity_poly.entity_id
_entity_poly.type
_entity_poly.pdbx_seq_one_letter_code
_entity_poly.pdbx_strand_id
1 'polypeptide(L)'
;FRSEPGSDARVGAQREAGGNIADLSSATASSPRPFGSSMRTAIAALFDRSDATLAAAAVAAEAALADEASFCVAEASVELLAPIYDPEKVICVGMNYADHCSEQGIAIPKEPLLFNKWPSAIIASGEDIVMPGATRKLDFE
;
A
#
# COMPACT_ATOMS: atom_id res chain seq x y z
N PHE A 1 2.31 0.59 8.74
CA PHE A 1 1.63 0.49 10.04
C PHE A 1 2.23 1.48 11.03
N ARG A 2 1.55 1.77 12.13
CA ARG A 2 2.09 2.49 13.31
C ARG A 2 1.90 1.61 14.54
N SER A 3 2.83 1.62 15.49
CA SER A 3 2.59 0.88 16.75
C SER A 3 1.60 1.59 17.66
N GLU A 4 1.55 2.92 17.58
CA GLU A 4 0.65 3.74 18.40
C GLU A 4 0.11 4.88 17.54
N PRO A 5 -1.10 5.39 17.82
CA PRO A 5 -1.65 6.54 17.11
C PRO A 5 -0.69 7.74 17.14
N GLY A 6 -0.38 8.27 15.95
CA GLY A 6 0.55 9.40 15.79
C GLY A 6 2.03 9.05 15.84
N SER A 7 2.41 7.78 16.02
CA SER A 7 3.81 7.36 15.87
C SER A 7 4.26 7.43 14.40
N ASP A 8 5.57 7.36 14.19
CA ASP A 8 6.11 7.22 12.84
C ASP A 8 5.57 5.97 12.16
N ALA A 9 5.26 6.12 10.88
CA ALA A 9 4.84 5.01 10.04
C ALA A 9 6.04 4.10 9.72
N ARG A 10 5.75 2.81 9.57
CA ARG A 10 6.72 1.76 9.26
C ARG A 10 6.21 0.85 8.16
N VAL A 11 7.15 0.30 7.41
CA VAL A 11 6.93 -0.70 6.37
C VAL A 11 7.10 -2.08 7.00
N GLY A 12 6.13 -2.94 6.77
CA GLY A 12 6.16 -4.31 7.26
C GLY A 12 5.76 -5.31 6.19
N ALA A 13 6.06 -6.57 6.44
CA ALA A 13 5.57 -7.69 5.65
C ALA A 13 4.83 -8.67 6.56
N GLN A 14 3.84 -9.36 6.00
CA GLN A 14 3.10 -10.42 6.67
C GLN A 14 2.87 -11.57 5.70
N ARG A 15 2.87 -12.81 6.20
CA ARG A 15 2.58 -14.00 5.38
C ARG A 15 1.09 -14.22 5.17
N GLU A 16 0.29 -13.81 6.15
CA GLU A 16 -1.16 -13.96 6.17
C GLU A 16 -1.80 -12.75 6.85
N ALA A 17 -3.04 -12.43 6.46
CA ALA A 17 -3.81 -11.35 7.08
C ALA A 17 -4.19 -11.71 8.52
N GLY A 18 -4.08 -10.75 9.44
CA GLY A 18 -4.27 -10.95 10.88
C GLY A 18 -3.06 -11.59 11.59
N GLY A 19 -2.01 -11.94 10.86
CA GLY A 19 -0.80 -12.56 11.40
C GLY A 19 0.17 -11.55 12.03
N ASN A 20 1.37 -12.04 12.33
CA ASN A 20 2.46 -11.18 12.74
C ASN A 20 3.03 -10.40 11.54
N ILE A 21 3.36 -9.14 11.78
CA ILE A 21 4.00 -8.24 10.82
C ILE A 21 5.48 -8.15 11.19
N ALA A 22 6.37 -8.55 10.28
CA ALA A 22 7.79 -8.26 10.38
C ALA A 22 8.06 -6.78 10.07
N ASP A 23 8.65 -6.06 11.02
CA ASP A 23 9.01 -4.64 10.89
C ASP A 23 10.28 -4.48 10.03
N LEU A 24 10.06 -4.27 8.72
CA LEU A 24 11.13 -4.10 7.75
C LEU A 24 11.84 -2.75 7.91
N SER A 25 11.16 -1.73 8.40
CA SER A 25 11.79 -0.43 8.71
C SER A 25 12.86 -0.59 9.78
N SER A 26 12.56 -1.34 10.84
CA SER A 26 13.52 -1.65 11.90
C SER A 26 14.62 -2.61 11.42
N ALA A 27 14.25 -3.68 10.70
CA ALA A 27 15.22 -4.66 10.19
C ALA A 27 16.22 -4.06 9.18
N THR A 28 15.83 -3.00 8.46
CA THR A 28 16.69 -2.30 7.50
C THR A 28 17.29 -1.00 8.03
N ALA A 29 17.09 -0.65 9.30
CA ALA A 29 17.53 0.64 9.86
C ALA A 29 19.05 0.88 9.76
N SER A 30 19.86 -0.18 9.83
CA SER A 30 21.31 -0.14 9.67
C SER A 30 21.79 -0.22 8.21
N SER A 31 20.85 -0.41 7.27
CA SER A 31 21.15 -0.44 5.84
C SER A 31 21.56 0.96 5.35
N PRO A 32 22.49 1.06 4.38
CA PRO A 32 22.81 2.34 3.72
C PRO A 32 21.61 3.08 3.11
N ARG A 33 20.51 2.36 2.83
CA ARG A 33 19.21 2.93 2.46
C ARG A 33 18.09 2.15 3.15
N PRO A 34 17.60 2.61 4.31
CA PRO A 34 16.48 1.97 5.00
C PRO A 34 15.18 2.16 4.21
N PHE A 35 14.20 1.27 4.40
CA PHE A 35 12.91 1.38 3.70
C PHE A 35 12.08 2.62 4.07
N GLY A 36 12.46 3.31 5.15
CA GLY A 36 11.79 4.52 5.60
C GLY A 36 10.42 4.21 6.18
N SER A 37 9.46 5.10 5.93
CA SER A 37 8.17 5.13 6.63
C SER A 37 6.95 4.84 5.75
N SER A 38 7.09 4.73 4.43
CA SER A 38 5.99 4.40 3.51
C SER A 38 6.42 3.43 2.40
N MET A 39 5.45 2.77 1.74
CA MET A 39 5.80 1.97 0.56
C MET A 39 6.38 2.84 -0.56
N ARG A 40 6.05 4.14 -0.65
CA ARG A 40 6.68 5.04 -1.62
C ARG A 40 8.19 5.15 -1.38
N THR A 41 8.63 5.35 -0.13
CA THR A 41 10.06 5.41 0.18
C THR A 41 10.75 4.06 0.01
N ALA A 42 10.08 2.97 0.39
CA ALA A 42 10.61 1.62 0.19
C ALA A 42 10.79 1.29 -1.30
N ILE A 43 9.77 1.58 -2.12
CA ILE A 43 9.80 1.40 -3.57
C ILE A 43 10.92 2.27 -4.19
N ALA A 44 11.06 3.53 -3.77
CA ALA A 44 12.15 4.39 -4.23
C ALA A 44 13.54 3.84 -3.84
N ALA A 45 13.68 3.24 -2.66
CA ALA A 45 14.92 2.58 -2.25
C ALA A 45 15.25 1.35 -3.12
N LEU A 46 14.24 0.70 -3.71
CA LEU A 46 14.40 -0.46 -4.60
C LEU A 46 14.67 -0.06 -6.06
N PHE A 47 14.07 1.03 -6.55
CA PHE A 47 14.15 1.45 -7.95
C PHE A 47 15.55 1.89 -8.42
N ASP A 48 16.42 2.35 -7.51
CA ASP A 48 17.76 2.83 -7.86
C ASP A 48 18.79 1.70 -8.08
N ARG A 49 18.34 0.43 -8.22
CA ARG A 49 19.26 -0.69 -8.40
C ARG A 49 18.73 -1.79 -9.33
N SER A 50 19.66 -2.58 -9.86
CA SER A 50 19.41 -3.79 -10.66
C SER A 50 18.62 -4.87 -9.89
N ASP A 51 18.08 -5.85 -10.61
CA ASP A 51 17.29 -7.00 -10.11
C ASP A 51 17.88 -7.70 -8.87
N ALA A 52 19.22 -7.73 -8.73
CA ALA A 52 19.92 -8.32 -7.59
C ALA A 52 19.59 -7.67 -6.23
N THR A 53 19.02 -6.47 -6.24
CA THR A 53 18.72 -5.67 -5.04
C THR A 53 17.34 -5.92 -4.51
N LEU A 54 16.36 -6.02 -5.41
CA LEU A 54 15.04 -6.49 -5.11
C LEU A 54 15.11 -7.89 -4.50
N ALA A 55 15.98 -8.75 -5.04
CA ALA A 55 16.27 -10.05 -4.46
C ALA A 55 16.85 -9.96 -3.04
N ALA A 56 17.85 -9.09 -2.79
CA ALA A 56 18.43 -8.93 -1.46
C ALA A 56 17.45 -8.33 -0.43
N ALA A 57 16.62 -7.37 -0.84
CA ALA A 57 15.54 -6.80 -0.05
C ALA A 57 14.49 -7.85 0.31
N ALA A 58 14.08 -8.67 -0.66
CA ALA A 58 13.18 -9.79 -0.42
C ALA A 58 13.80 -10.82 0.52
N VAL A 59 15.08 -11.15 0.38
CA VAL A 59 15.79 -12.07 1.29
C VAL A 59 15.86 -11.49 2.71
N ALA A 60 16.15 -10.20 2.88
CA ALA A 60 16.15 -9.56 4.19
C ALA A 60 14.74 -9.53 4.81
N ALA A 61 13.71 -9.31 4.01
CA ALA A 61 12.32 -9.38 4.46
C ALA A 61 11.92 -10.81 4.86
N GLU A 62 12.28 -11.82 4.07
CA GLU A 62 12.04 -13.23 4.40
C GLU A 62 12.81 -13.68 5.64
N ALA A 63 14.06 -13.21 5.82
CA ALA A 63 14.83 -13.47 7.03
C ALA A 63 14.19 -12.81 8.26
N ALA A 64 13.72 -11.56 8.14
CA ALA A 64 12.99 -10.88 9.20
C ALA A 64 11.65 -11.55 9.52
N LEU A 65 10.95 -12.08 8.51
CA LEU A 65 9.74 -12.89 8.68
C LEU A 65 10.01 -14.26 9.30
N ALA A 66 11.21 -14.82 9.13
CA ALA A 66 11.61 -16.10 9.72
C ALA A 66 12.08 -15.94 11.18
N ASP A 67 12.62 -14.77 11.54
CA ASP A 67 12.99 -14.42 12.92
C ASP A 67 11.79 -13.74 13.64
N GLU A 68 10.71 -14.52 13.83
CA GLU A 68 9.46 -14.07 14.45
C GLU A 68 9.63 -13.46 15.85
N ALA A 69 10.78 -13.66 16.51
CA ALA A 69 10.99 -13.22 17.88
C ALA A 69 11.52 -11.77 17.98
N SER A 70 12.32 -11.31 17.01
CA SER A 70 13.11 -10.08 17.19
C SER A 70 12.46 -8.83 16.59
N PHE A 71 11.68 -8.97 15.52
CA PHE A 71 11.15 -7.84 14.75
C PHE A 71 9.66 -7.97 14.39
N CYS A 72 8.93 -8.90 15.00
CA CYS A 72 7.51 -9.06 14.72
C CYS A 72 6.63 -8.31 15.72
N VAL A 73 5.57 -7.71 15.19
CA VAL A 73 4.46 -7.13 15.95
C VAL A 73 3.16 -7.80 15.51
N ALA A 74 2.24 -8.03 16.45
CA ALA A 74 0.93 -8.58 16.09
C ALA A 74 0.15 -7.53 15.27
N GLU A 75 -0.51 -7.92 14.18
CA GLU A 75 -1.36 -7.00 13.39
C GLU A 75 -2.41 -6.33 14.29
N ALA A 76 -2.99 -7.08 15.23
CA ALA A 76 -3.98 -6.57 16.17
C ALA A 76 -3.46 -5.50 17.15
N SER A 77 -2.14 -5.35 17.28
CA SER A 77 -1.51 -4.33 18.15
C SER A 77 -1.00 -3.11 17.39
N VAL A 78 -1.35 -2.94 16.12
CA VAL A 78 -0.89 -1.82 15.30
C VAL A 78 -2.03 -1.15 14.54
N GLU A 79 -1.81 0.10 14.16
CA GLU A 79 -2.65 0.80 13.20
C GLU A 79 -2.14 0.50 11.79
N LEU A 80 -2.92 -0.23 11.00
CA LEU A 80 -2.62 -0.40 9.57
C LEU A 80 -2.92 0.90 8.82
N LEU A 81 -2.02 1.26 7.91
CA LEU A 81 -2.19 2.41 7.01
C LEU A 81 -2.43 1.90 5.60
N ALA A 82 -2.98 2.75 4.73
CA ALA A 82 -2.87 2.51 3.29
C ALA A 82 -1.37 2.31 2.93
N PRO A 83 -1.01 1.27 2.13
CA PRO A 83 0.39 0.98 1.83
C PRO A 83 1.13 2.20 1.27
N ILE A 84 0.45 2.96 0.41
CA ILE A 84 0.89 4.27 -0.10
C ILE A 84 -0.15 5.31 0.36
N TYR A 85 0.15 6.02 1.44
CA TYR A 85 -0.68 7.10 1.99
C TYR A 85 -0.20 8.50 1.56
N ASP A 86 0.98 8.60 0.94
CA ASP A 86 1.65 9.84 0.54
C ASP A 86 1.95 9.94 -0.98
N PRO A 87 1.04 9.55 -1.90
CA PRO A 87 1.34 9.63 -3.32
C PRO A 87 1.33 11.08 -3.82
N GLU A 88 2.25 11.40 -4.74
CA GLU A 88 2.25 12.70 -5.43
C GLU A 88 1.09 12.83 -6.42
N LYS A 89 0.70 11.71 -7.05
CA LYS A 89 -0.36 11.63 -8.06
C LYS A 89 -1.10 10.31 -7.91
N VAL A 90 -2.43 10.34 -8.10
CA VAL A 90 -3.27 9.14 -8.22
C VAL A 90 -3.87 9.13 -9.62
N ILE A 91 -3.39 8.23 -10.48
CA ILE A 91 -3.87 8.07 -11.85
C ILE A 91 -4.83 6.89 -11.87
N CYS A 92 -6.06 7.13 -12.29
CA CYS A 92 -7.12 6.14 -12.39
C CYS A 92 -7.38 5.82 -13.86
N VAL A 93 -7.78 4.57 -14.12
CA VAL A 93 -8.15 4.08 -15.45
C VAL A 93 -9.62 3.69 -15.44
N GLY A 94 -10.42 4.34 -16.27
CA GLY A 94 -11.81 3.99 -16.48
C GLY A 94 -11.98 2.98 -17.60
N MET A 95 -13.05 2.18 -17.54
CA MET A 95 -13.46 1.32 -18.65
C MET A 95 -12.38 0.33 -19.11
N ASN A 96 -11.64 -0.23 -18.15
CA ASN A 96 -10.54 -1.16 -18.41
C ASN A 96 -10.96 -2.65 -18.35
N TYR A 97 -12.28 -2.90 -18.33
CA TYR A 97 -12.89 -4.24 -18.36
C TYR A 97 -14.00 -4.27 -19.41
N ALA A 98 -13.95 -5.23 -20.33
CA ALA A 98 -14.92 -5.33 -21.43
C ALA A 98 -16.35 -5.58 -20.92
N ASP A 99 -16.50 -6.34 -19.85
CA ASP A 99 -17.78 -6.63 -19.22
C ASP A 99 -18.39 -5.37 -18.60
N HIS A 100 -17.58 -4.55 -17.92
CA HIS A 100 -18.02 -3.26 -17.37
C HIS A 100 -18.41 -2.26 -18.46
N CYS A 101 -17.72 -2.25 -19.61
CA CYS A 101 -18.14 -1.46 -20.78
C CYS A 101 -19.52 -1.91 -21.27
N SER A 102 -19.74 -3.23 -21.33
CA SER A 102 -20.99 -3.83 -21.78
C SER A 102 -22.15 -3.53 -20.83
N GLU A 103 -21.91 -3.58 -19.52
CA GLU A 103 -22.86 -3.22 -18.47
C GLU A 103 -23.37 -1.78 -18.60
N GLN A 104 -22.45 -0.84 -18.90
CA GLN A 104 -22.81 0.57 -19.10
C GLN A 104 -23.35 0.88 -20.51
N GLY A 105 -23.36 -0.11 -21.41
CA GLY A 105 -23.81 0.07 -22.80
C GLY A 105 -22.91 1.00 -23.61
N ILE A 106 -21.62 1.06 -23.28
CA ILE A 106 -20.62 1.89 -23.98
C ILE A 106 -19.68 1.05 -24.83
N ALA A 107 -19.09 1.67 -25.85
CA ALA A 107 -18.06 1.00 -26.66
C ALA A 107 -16.74 0.89 -25.88
N ILE A 108 -16.01 -0.21 -26.11
CA ILE A 108 -14.66 -0.40 -25.56
C ILE A 108 -13.76 0.74 -26.08
N PRO A 109 -13.10 1.50 -25.18
CA PRO A 109 -12.20 2.58 -25.58
C PRO A 109 -11.04 2.05 -26.45
N LYS A 110 -10.63 2.84 -27.45
CA LYS A 110 -9.44 2.52 -28.27
C LYS A 110 -8.12 2.89 -27.58
N GLU A 111 -8.21 3.73 -26.55
CA GLU A 111 -7.08 4.23 -25.75
C GLU A 111 -7.51 4.27 -24.28
N PRO A 112 -6.57 4.19 -23.32
CA PRO A 112 -6.91 4.24 -21.89
C PRO A 112 -7.61 5.54 -21.50
N LEU A 113 -8.77 5.42 -20.83
CA LEU A 113 -9.47 6.57 -20.27
C LEU A 113 -8.84 6.92 -18.92
N LEU A 114 -8.00 7.96 -18.90
CA LEU A 114 -7.30 8.39 -17.69
C LEU A 114 -8.01 9.55 -17.00
N PHE A 115 -8.10 9.46 -15.68
CA PHE A 115 -8.54 10.54 -14.79
C PHE A 115 -7.78 10.47 -13.46
N ASN A 116 -8.07 11.38 -12.52
CA ASN A 116 -7.42 11.38 -11.21
C ASN A 116 -8.40 11.33 -10.06
N LYS A 117 -7.94 10.77 -8.94
CA LYS A 117 -8.50 11.02 -7.60
C LYS A 117 -7.51 11.89 -6.83
N TRP A 118 -7.98 12.59 -5.80
CA TRP A 118 -7.10 13.36 -4.94
C TRP A 118 -6.34 12.42 -3.99
N PRO A 119 -5.04 12.65 -3.72
CA PRO A 119 -4.30 11.88 -2.70
C PRO A 119 -5.00 11.87 -1.33
N SER A 120 -5.69 12.96 -0.99
CA SER A 120 -6.49 13.09 0.24
C SER A 120 -7.72 12.18 0.32
N ALA A 121 -8.04 11.44 -0.75
CA ALA A 121 -9.13 10.46 -0.77
C ALA A 121 -8.68 9.04 -0.38
N ILE A 122 -7.39 8.83 -0.11
CA ILE A 122 -6.86 7.53 0.32
C ILE A 122 -6.99 7.42 1.83
N ILE A 123 -7.62 6.34 2.28
CA ILE A 123 -7.78 5.95 3.69
C ILE A 123 -7.33 4.49 3.86
N ALA A 124 -7.03 4.05 5.08
CA ALA A 124 -6.68 2.66 5.33
C ALA A 124 -7.87 1.72 5.10
N SER A 125 -7.58 0.43 4.91
CA SER A 125 -8.63 -0.60 4.87
C SER A 125 -9.39 -0.63 6.20
N GLY A 126 -10.71 -0.70 6.13
CA GLY A 126 -11.58 -0.73 7.32
C GLY A 126 -11.90 0.65 7.90
N GLU A 127 -11.34 1.74 7.36
CA GLU A 127 -11.80 3.09 7.71
C GLU A 127 -13.16 3.42 7.10
N ASP A 128 -13.93 4.26 7.78
CA ASP A 128 -15.28 4.64 7.39
C ASP A 128 -15.31 5.49 6.11
N ILE A 129 -16.23 5.16 5.20
CA ILE A 129 -16.55 5.99 4.04
C ILE A 129 -17.69 6.93 4.40
N VAL A 130 -17.38 8.23 4.51
CA VAL A 130 -18.39 9.26 4.75
C VAL A 130 -19.16 9.54 3.46
N MET A 131 -20.45 9.19 3.42
CA MET A 131 -21.33 9.54 2.30
C MET A 131 -21.74 11.02 2.37
N PRO A 132 -21.36 11.86 1.38
CA PRO A 132 -21.79 13.26 1.36
C PRO A 132 -23.31 13.38 1.25
N GLY A 133 -23.92 14.37 1.91
CA GLY A 133 -25.38 14.54 1.93
C GLY A 133 -26.01 14.83 0.55
N ALA A 134 -25.22 15.26 -0.44
CA ALA A 134 -25.67 15.45 -1.82
C ALA A 134 -25.73 14.15 -2.63
N THR A 135 -25.18 13.04 -2.12
CA THR A 135 -25.10 11.76 -2.82
C THR A 135 -26.46 11.06 -2.81
N ARG A 136 -26.94 10.68 -3.99
CA ARG A 136 -28.20 9.93 -4.18
C ARG A 136 -27.99 8.48 -4.58
N LYS A 137 -26.84 8.17 -5.18
CA LYS A 137 -26.41 6.84 -5.61
C LYS A 137 -24.92 6.74 -5.31
N LEU A 138 -24.59 6.06 -4.23
CA LEU A 138 -23.22 5.68 -3.89
C LEU A 138 -22.94 4.32 -4.51
N ASP A 139 -21.76 4.14 -5.08
CA ASP A 139 -21.37 2.93 -5.80
C ASP A 139 -19.94 2.51 -5.46
N PHE A 140 -19.57 1.28 -5.83
CA PHE A 140 -18.24 0.71 -5.62
C PHE A 140 -17.65 0.23 -6.96
N GLU A 141 -16.32 0.30 -7.06
CA GLU A 141 -15.52 -0.10 -8.23
C GLU A 141 -14.22 -0.76 -7.74
#